data_AF-A0A934HF76-F1
#
_entry.id   AF-A0A934HF76-F1
#
_cell.length_a   1.000
_cell.length_b   1.000
_cell.length_c   1.000
_cell.angle_alpha   90.00
_cell.angle_beta   90.00
_cell.angle_gamma   90.00
#
_symmetry.space_group_name_H-M   'P 1'
#
loop_
_entity.id
_entity.type
_entity.pdbx_description
1 polymer ?
#
loop_
_entity_poly.entity_id
_entity_poly.type
_entity_poly.pdbx_seq_one_letter_code
_entity_poly.pdbx_strand_id
1 'polypeptide(L)'
;MPQKSPIGGKPAVSLPAEVLAAARGDFGAYKRLIWKRYVDARHLQALDALLMACARHVESGGAEGISHLIVEMPPRHSKTMNVSRFFPTWFLGRNPDARVILASYGATLAEKNSRYARKIVQMPIYQQIFPGVQLALDSRAAEAWDIAGHDGGLDAVGVGGGITGKGGAIISVDDPVKSREEAESPVYRDRVWDWFTDDLYTRREPGAALIIAMTRWVVDDLVGRLLRDQPEKWHVLRLPALAEDNDPIGRMVGEPLWKERFDLPALQETRAMLGEYAWTALYQQRPIPSEGGVFKRTNFRLIHTAPECVQTVRFWDLAMSERTSADFSAGVKMGGSADGRIVVLDVVRQRVAWDQLPALLADTALRDGPEVRIGFEQQGYMSRAGKVLAQDPRLHRYAIWGYGKDQDKLTNALPFGARVGLGLVDVMEAPWTGDYLDELCAFPRGAHDDQVDASAGAYEMLDGTETASGGLNHADDYQIGGDY
;
A
#
# COMPACT_ATOMS: atom_id res chain seq x y z
N MET A 1 -26.44 61.42 -10.50
CA MET A 1 -26.42 60.22 -9.63
C MET A 1 -25.11 60.25 -8.85
N PRO A 2 -25.12 60.23 -7.51
CA PRO A 2 -23.90 60.36 -6.72
C PRO A 2 -23.10 59.05 -6.73
N GLN A 3 -21.78 59.19 -6.83
CA GLN A 3 -20.81 58.10 -6.72
C GLN A 3 -20.92 57.43 -5.34
N LYS A 4 -21.07 56.11 -5.32
CA LYS A 4 -20.95 55.31 -4.11
C LYS A 4 -19.47 55.27 -3.68
N SER A 5 -19.17 55.81 -2.51
CA SER A 5 -17.92 55.55 -1.79
C SER A 5 -17.70 54.04 -1.63
N PRO A 6 -16.47 53.53 -1.80
CA PRO A 6 -16.17 52.15 -1.49
C PRO A 6 -16.29 51.95 0.03
N ILE A 7 -17.02 50.91 0.37
CA ILE A 7 -17.34 50.43 1.72
C ILE A 7 -16.04 50.31 2.51
N GLY A 8 -15.95 51.09 3.60
CA GLY A 8 -14.88 50.98 4.58
C GLY A 8 -14.85 49.56 5.16
N GLY A 9 -13.89 48.77 4.74
CA GLY A 9 -13.52 47.55 5.46
C GLY A 9 -13.11 47.94 6.87
N LYS A 10 -13.68 47.28 7.88
CA LYS A 10 -13.22 47.44 9.27
C LYS A 10 -11.69 47.31 9.29
N PRO A 11 -10.95 48.23 9.94
CA PRO A 11 -9.51 48.09 10.07
C PRO A 11 -9.23 46.72 10.68
N ALA A 12 -8.36 45.94 10.04
CA ALA A 12 -7.91 44.67 10.60
C ALA A 12 -7.33 44.98 11.98
N VAL A 13 -7.91 44.41 13.03
CA VAL A 13 -7.43 44.59 14.40
C VAL A 13 -5.97 44.15 14.41
N SER A 14 -5.06 45.08 14.69
CA SER A 14 -3.64 44.78 14.83
C SER A 14 -3.47 43.87 16.04
N LEU A 15 -2.83 42.72 15.84
CA LEU A 15 -2.54 41.83 16.96
C LEU A 15 -1.48 42.45 17.89
N PRO A 16 -1.48 42.09 19.19
CA PRO A 16 -0.43 42.52 20.11
C PRO A 16 0.96 42.08 19.64
N ALA A 17 1.97 42.91 19.90
CA ALA A 17 3.35 42.65 19.47
C ALA A 17 3.91 41.32 20.01
N GLU A 18 3.55 40.94 21.24
CA GLU A 18 3.95 39.68 21.87
C GLU A 18 3.41 38.46 21.11
N VAL A 19 2.16 38.54 20.63
CA VAL A 19 1.52 37.46 19.84
C VAL A 19 2.22 37.31 18.49
N LEU A 20 2.56 38.43 17.85
CA LEU A 20 3.30 38.44 16.59
C LEU A 20 4.73 37.90 16.77
N ALA A 21 5.43 38.29 17.85
CA ALA A 21 6.76 37.81 18.17
C ALA A 21 6.75 36.30 18.46
N ALA A 22 5.76 35.80 19.21
CA ALA A 22 5.58 34.37 19.46
C ALA A 22 5.38 33.60 18.15
N ALA A 23 4.54 34.09 17.23
CA ALA A 23 4.34 33.47 15.93
C ALA A 23 5.60 33.50 15.03
N ARG A 24 6.47 34.50 15.16
CA ARG A 24 7.77 34.51 14.48
C ARG A 24 8.71 33.45 15.05
N GLY A 25 8.72 33.26 16.37
CA GLY A 25 9.66 32.38 17.08
C GLY A 25 9.23 30.92 17.18
N ASP A 26 7.92 30.65 17.17
CA ASP A 26 7.36 29.33 17.38
C ASP A 26 6.38 28.94 16.27
N PHE A 27 6.64 27.80 15.64
CA PHE A 27 5.84 27.33 14.51
C PHE A 27 4.42 26.92 14.91
N GLY A 28 4.22 26.39 16.11
CA GLY A 28 2.89 26.07 16.65
C GLY A 28 2.03 27.32 16.82
N ALA A 29 2.60 28.38 17.41
CA ALA A 29 1.96 29.69 17.56
C ALA A 29 1.61 30.31 16.21
N TYR A 30 2.51 30.21 15.21
CA TYR A 30 2.24 30.64 13.85
C TYR A 30 1.02 29.94 13.24
N LYS A 31 0.94 28.61 13.31
CA LYS A 31 -0.18 27.84 12.75
C LYS A 31 -1.52 28.23 13.38
N ARG A 32 -1.56 28.49 14.69
CA ARG A 32 -2.77 28.94 15.39
C ARG A 32 -3.31 30.27 14.84
N LEU A 33 -2.45 31.16 14.34
CA LEU A 33 -2.86 32.43 13.74
C LEU A 33 -3.25 32.30 12.26
N ILE A 34 -2.50 31.52 11.48
CA ILE A 34 -2.74 31.37 10.04
C ILE A 34 -3.94 30.48 9.75
N TRP A 35 -4.14 29.43 10.55
CA TRP A 35 -5.18 28.44 10.30
C TRP A 35 -6.22 28.42 11.42
N LYS A 36 -7.32 29.13 11.20
CA LYS A 36 -8.44 29.21 12.17
C LYS A 36 -9.07 27.87 12.55
N ARG A 37 -8.92 26.84 11.71
CA ARG A 37 -9.41 25.47 11.97
C ARG A 37 -8.30 24.56 12.49
N TYR A 38 -7.16 25.12 12.92
CA TYR A 38 -6.08 24.35 13.51
C TYR A 38 -6.59 23.62 14.75
N VAL A 39 -6.35 22.33 14.77
CA VAL A 39 -6.60 21.48 15.93
C VAL A 39 -5.23 21.13 16.48
N ASP A 40 -5.00 21.53 17.72
CA ASP A 40 -3.76 21.18 18.41
C ASP A 40 -3.79 19.69 18.76
N ALA A 41 -2.73 18.97 18.42
CA ALA A 41 -2.63 17.54 18.64
C ALA A 41 -1.17 17.18 18.94
N ARG A 42 -0.97 16.23 19.87
CA ARG A 42 0.36 15.86 20.40
C ARG A 42 1.35 15.50 19.29
N HIS A 43 0.89 14.77 18.28
CA HIS A 43 1.72 14.36 17.15
C HIS A 43 2.12 15.53 16.24
N LEU A 44 1.27 16.55 16.14
CA LEU A 44 1.60 17.78 15.40
C LEU A 44 2.62 18.61 16.16
N GLN A 45 2.56 18.66 17.49
CA GLN A 45 3.56 19.34 18.32
C GLN A 45 4.93 18.68 18.19
N ALA A 46 4.97 17.34 18.17
CA ALA A 46 6.21 16.60 17.92
C ALA A 46 6.79 16.89 16.53
N LEU A 47 5.94 16.88 15.49
CA LEU A 47 6.35 17.27 14.14
C LEU A 47 6.86 18.72 14.08
N ASP A 48 6.19 19.66 14.75
CA ASP A 48 6.59 21.06 14.79
C ASP A 48 7.98 21.24 15.40
N ALA A 49 8.27 20.54 16.50
CA ALA A 49 9.58 20.59 17.15
C ALA A 49 10.71 20.16 16.22
N LEU A 50 10.49 19.11 15.42
CA LEU A 50 11.47 18.60 14.45
C LEU A 50 11.61 19.53 13.24
N LEU A 51 10.51 20.08 12.73
CA LEU A 51 10.57 21.07 11.64
C LEU A 51 11.30 22.35 12.08
N MET A 52 11.07 22.82 13.31
CA MET A 52 11.84 23.93 13.89
C MET A 52 13.32 23.57 14.06
N ALA A 53 13.65 22.31 14.35
CA ALA A 53 15.05 21.86 14.38
C ALA A 53 15.70 21.87 12.98
N CYS A 54 14.95 21.56 11.92
CA CYS A 54 15.41 21.74 10.54
C CYS A 54 15.64 23.22 10.19
N ALA A 55 14.73 24.11 10.61
CA ALA A 55 14.93 25.55 10.42
C ALA A 55 16.19 26.06 11.14
N ARG A 56 16.42 25.64 12.40
CA ARG A 56 17.65 25.96 13.14
C ARG A 56 18.92 25.45 12.44
N HIS A 57 18.85 24.30 11.77
CA HIS A 57 19.98 23.79 10.98
C HIS A 57 20.37 24.76 9.87
N VAL A 58 19.38 25.21 9.11
CA VAL A 58 19.61 26.19 8.04
C VAL A 58 20.06 27.54 8.59
N GLU A 59 19.37 28.06 9.61
CA GLU A 59 19.67 29.35 10.24
C GLU A 59 21.07 29.40 10.87
N SER A 60 21.62 28.25 11.29
CA SER A 60 22.98 28.14 11.84
C SER A 60 24.05 27.79 10.80
N GLY A 61 23.70 27.75 9.50
CA GLY A 61 24.63 27.33 8.45
C GLY A 61 25.08 25.87 8.56
N GLY A 62 24.27 25.04 9.22
CA GLY A 62 24.51 23.62 9.41
C GLY A 62 25.15 23.21 10.73
N ALA A 63 25.42 24.14 11.65
CA ALA A 63 26.12 23.86 12.90
C ALA A 63 25.25 23.17 13.96
N GLU A 64 23.94 23.44 13.99
CA GLU A 64 22.99 22.90 14.97
C GLU A 64 21.77 22.27 14.30
N GLY A 65 20.85 21.66 15.05
CA GLY A 65 19.57 21.19 14.51
C GLY A 65 19.62 19.90 13.70
N ILE A 66 18.63 19.70 12.82
CA ILE A 66 18.44 18.46 12.05
C ILE A 66 18.61 18.75 10.55
N SER A 67 19.55 18.06 9.91
CA SER A 67 19.82 18.19 8.48
C SER A 67 18.96 17.28 7.60
N HIS A 68 18.56 16.11 8.11
CA HIS A 68 17.83 15.09 7.37
C HIS A 68 16.71 14.52 8.24
N LEU A 69 15.46 14.77 7.85
CA LEU A 69 14.26 14.38 8.59
C LEU A 69 13.37 13.49 7.73
N ILE A 70 12.98 12.33 8.24
CA ILE A 70 11.92 11.49 7.69
C ILE A 70 10.71 11.53 8.64
N VAL A 71 9.53 11.73 8.07
CA VAL A 71 8.24 11.74 8.77
C VAL A 71 7.32 10.70 8.14
N GLU A 72 7.05 9.63 8.89
CA GLU A 72 6.15 8.56 8.47
C GLU A 72 4.85 8.67 9.27
N MET A 73 3.74 8.94 8.59
CA MET A 73 2.44 9.14 9.22
C MET A 73 1.30 8.64 8.35
N PRO A 74 0.20 8.13 8.94
CA PRO A 74 -0.95 7.67 8.19
C PRO A 74 -1.59 8.78 7.33
N PRO A 75 -2.37 8.41 6.31
CA PRO A 75 -3.11 9.36 5.50
C PRO A 75 -4.00 10.24 6.37
N ARG A 76 -4.22 11.49 5.93
CA ARG A 76 -5.11 12.47 6.59
C ARG A 76 -4.72 12.89 8.02
N HIS A 77 -3.50 12.60 8.48
CA HIS A 77 -2.97 13.07 9.78
C HIS A 77 -2.22 14.42 9.70
N SER A 78 -2.55 15.25 8.71
CA SER A 78 -2.07 16.63 8.53
C SER A 78 -0.58 16.80 8.19
N LYS A 79 0.14 15.74 7.80
CA LYS A 79 1.56 15.83 7.39
C LYS A 79 1.80 16.87 6.28
N THR A 80 1.10 16.77 5.14
CA THR A 80 1.18 17.72 4.00
C THR A 80 0.86 19.17 4.38
N MET A 81 -0.10 19.40 5.29
CA MET A 81 -0.44 20.76 5.72
C MET A 81 0.74 21.41 6.46
N ASN A 82 1.41 20.65 7.32
CA ASN A 82 2.53 21.16 8.09
C ASN A 82 3.78 21.28 7.21
N VAL A 83 4.19 20.19 6.57
CA VAL A 83 5.46 20.06 5.85
C VAL A 83 5.49 20.87 4.54
N SER A 84 4.38 20.90 3.79
CA SER A 84 4.38 21.45 2.42
C SER A 84 3.64 22.79 2.28
N ARG A 85 2.99 23.28 3.34
CA ARG A 85 2.18 24.51 3.28
C ARG A 85 2.51 25.50 4.37
N PHE A 86 2.46 25.10 5.63
CA PHE A 86 2.69 26.02 6.75
C PHE A 86 4.17 26.22 7.05
N PHE A 87 4.96 25.15 7.09
CA PHE A 87 6.38 25.25 7.43
C PHE A 87 7.18 26.06 6.40
N PRO A 88 7.01 25.86 5.07
CA PRO A 88 7.70 26.68 4.07
C PRO A 88 7.41 28.17 4.22
N THR A 89 6.17 28.54 4.50
CA THR A 89 5.78 29.96 4.64
C THR A 89 6.26 30.55 5.95
N TRP A 90 6.28 29.79 7.04
CA TRP A 90 6.88 30.23 8.29
C TRP A 90 8.39 30.44 8.15
N PHE A 91 9.07 29.50 7.51
CA PHE A 91 10.51 29.55 7.26
C PHE A 91 10.89 30.74 6.38
N LEU A 92 10.20 30.94 5.24
CA LEU A 92 10.42 32.09 4.35
C LEU A 92 10.08 33.44 5.02
N GLY A 93 9.11 33.46 5.92
CA GLY A 93 8.81 34.65 6.73
C GLY A 93 9.98 35.12 7.59
N ARG A 94 10.80 34.17 8.05
CA ARG A 94 12.01 34.42 8.86
C ARG A 94 13.27 34.58 8.02
N ASN A 95 13.32 33.89 6.88
CA ASN A 95 14.49 33.77 6.01
C ASN A 95 14.08 34.13 4.57
N PRO A 96 13.78 35.42 4.28
CA PRO A 96 13.21 35.82 3.00
C PRO A 96 14.17 35.68 1.82
N ASP A 97 15.49 35.62 2.07
CA ASP A 97 16.53 35.36 1.07
C ASP A 97 16.77 33.87 0.81
N ALA A 98 16.17 32.98 1.62
CA ALA A 98 16.33 31.55 1.46
C ALA A 98 15.33 30.97 0.46
N ARG A 99 15.70 29.86 -0.17
CA ARG A 99 14.85 29.18 -1.16
C ARG A 99 14.34 27.84 -0.65
N VAL A 100 13.06 27.56 -0.91
CA VAL A 100 12.40 26.29 -0.55
C VAL A 100 12.04 25.52 -1.81
N ILE A 101 12.42 24.25 -1.88
CA ILE A 101 12.00 23.32 -2.94
C ILE A 101 10.95 22.39 -2.38
N LEU A 102 9.74 22.41 -2.95
CA LEU A 102 8.66 21.49 -2.64
C LEU A 102 8.52 20.44 -3.73
N ALA A 103 8.62 19.17 -3.36
CA ALA A 103 8.41 18.07 -4.25
C ALA A 103 7.25 17.17 -3.82
N SER A 104 6.58 16.56 -4.80
CA SER A 104 5.52 15.57 -4.58
C SER A 104 5.51 14.54 -5.71
N TYR A 105 4.74 13.44 -5.60
CA TYR A 105 4.67 12.40 -6.66
C TYR A 105 4.38 12.95 -8.07
N GLY A 106 3.73 14.11 -8.18
CA GLY A 106 3.43 14.75 -9.45
C GLY A 106 3.35 16.27 -9.35
N ALA A 107 3.67 16.94 -10.46
CA ALA A 107 3.75 18.41 -10.55
C ALA A 107 2.44 19.08 -10.12
N THR A 108 1.29 18.55 -10.52
CA THR A 108 -0.02 19.11 -10.16
C THR A 108 -0.25 19.20 -8.65
N LEU A 109 0.23 18.22 -7.88
CA LEU A 109 0.12 18.24 -6.42
C LEU A 109 1.11 19.24 -5.80
N ALA A 110 2.35 19.25 -6.27
CA ALA A 110 3.37 20.19 -5.83
C ALA A 110 2.91 21.65 -6.05
N GLU A 111 2.44 21.97 -7.26
CA GLU A 111 1.87 23.28 -7.59
C GLU A 111 0.63 23.62 -6.74
N LYS A 112 -0.20 22.63 -6.40
CA LYS A 112 -1.37 22.85 -5.53
C LYS A 112 -0.92 23.28 -4.13
N ASN A 113 0.14 22.65 -3.60
CA ASN A 113 0.74 23.04 -2.32
C ASN A 113 1.40 24.43 -2.40
N SER A 114 2.14 24.71 -3.48
CA SER A 114 2.72 26.03 -3.74
C SER A 114 1.67 27.14 -3.86
N ARG A 115 0.58 26.93 -4.61
CA ARG A 115 -0.54 27.89 -4.67
C ARG A 115 -1.15 28.14 -3.29
N TYR A 116 -1.17 27.14 -2.41
CA TYR A 116 -1.64 27.31 -1.04
C TYR A 116 -0.65 28.11 -0.20
N ALA A 117 0.65 27.81 -0.27
CA ALA A 117 1.71 28.59 0.38
C ALA A 117 1.67 30.06 -0.04
N ARG A 118 1.54 30.32 -1.35
CA ARG A 118 1.38 31.67 -1.91
C ARG A 118 0.17 32.40 -1.33
N LYS A 119 -0.98 31.71 -1.22
CA LYS A 119 -2.18 32.29 -0.57
C LYS A 119 -1.92 32.66 0.88
N ILE A 120 -1.17 31.87 1.64
CA ILE A 120 -0.79 32.20 3.03
C ILE A 120 0.04 33.47 3.07
N VAL A 121 1.07 33.60 2.23
CA VAL A 121 1.95 34.80 2.19
C VAL A 121 1.14 36.08 1.90
N GLN A 122 0.07 35.98 1.11
CA GLN A 122 -0.83 37.09 0.80
C GLN A 122 -1.83 37.43 1.91
N MET A 123 -1.93 36.63 2.97
CA MET A 123 -2.91 36.87 4.04
C MET A 123 -2.54 38.14 4.83
N PRO A 124 -3.52 38.99 5.20
CA PRO A 124 -3.25 40.16 6.05
C PRO A 124 -2.59 39.79 7.38
N ILE A 125 -2.96 38.66 7.97
CA ILE A 125 -2.36 38.16 9.21
C ILE A 125 -0.89 37.75 9.00
N TYR A 126 -0.54 37.16 7.84
CA TYR A 126 0.84 36.84 7.52
C TYR A 126 1.68 38.12 7.43
N GLN A 127 1.14 39.17 6.80
CA GLN A 127 1.82 40.47 6.69
C GLN A 127 1.99 41.18 8.04
N GLN A 128 1.11 40.93 9.02
CA GLN A 128 1.33 41.39 10.40
C GLN A 128 2.46 40.60 11.08
N ILE A 129 2.53 39.28 10.86
CA ILE A 129 3.56 38.42 11.44
C ILE A 129 4.92 38.73 10.79
N PHE A 130 5.02 38.81 9.47
CA PHE A 130 6.27 39.04 8.74
C PHE A 130 6.18 40.30 7.85
N PRO A 131 6.28 41.51 8.44
CA PRO A 131 6.28 42.74 7.67
C PRO A 131 7.44 42.76 6.67
N GLY A 132 7.16 43.10 5.41
CA GLY A 132 8.17 43.16 4.34
C GLY A 132 8.32 41.88 3.51
N VAL A 133 7.81 40.74 3.98
CA VAL A 133 7.85 39.48 3.22
C VAL A 133 6.64 39.38 2.30
N GLN A 134 6.82 39.79 1.04
CA GLN A 134 5.75 39.88 0.04
C GLN A 134 6.14 39.16 -1.24
N LEU A 135 5.16 38.79 -2.07
CA LEU A 135 5.43 38.15 -3.36
C LEU A 135 5.93 39.19 -4.39
N ALA A 136 7.02 38.87 -5.08
CA ALA A 136 7.51 39.63 -6.23
C ALA A 136 6.41 39.80 -7.28
N LEU A 137 6.31 40.95 -7.96
CA LEU A 137 5.22 41.23 -8.91
C LEU A 137 5.36 40.44 -10.22
N ASP A 138 6.59 40.16 -10.60
CA ASP A 138 7.05 39.55 -11.84
C ASP A 138 7.32 38.04 -11.74
N SER A 139 7.36 37.47 -10.52
CA SER A 139 7.60 36.03 -10.28
C SER A 139 6.52 35.43 -9.36
N ARG A 140 5.43 34.93 -9.97
CA ARG A 140 4.22 34.47 -9.26
C ARG A 140 3.60 33.19 -9.84
N ALA A 141 4.38 32.41 -10.57
CA ALA A 141 3.89 31.18 -11.17
C ALA A 141 3.56 30.13 -10.08
N ALA A 142 2.82 29.07 -10.43
CA ALA A 142 2.46 28.05 -9.45
C ALA A 142 3.64 27.10 -9.17
N GLU A 143 4.44 26.87 -10.20
CA GLU A 143 5.67 26.11 -10.23
C GLU A 143 6.84 26.85 -9.57
N ALA A 144 6.87 28.19 -9.62
CA ALA A 144 7.91 29.00 -9.00
C ALA A 144 7.43 30.42 -8.70
N TRP A 145 7.78 30.94 -7.53
CA TRP A 145 7.56 32.35 -7.17
C TRP A 145 8.63 32.85 -6.20
N ASP A 146 8.90 34.15 -6.26
CA ASP A 146 9.98 34.79 -5.48
C ASP A 146 9.42 35.80 -4.46
N ILE A 147 10.23 36.11 -3.44
CA ILE A 147 9.94 37.15 -2.46
C ILE A 147 10.44 38.50 -3.00
N ALA A 148 9.60 39.54 -2.92
CA ALA A 148 9.90 40.87 -3.44
C ALA A 148 11.09 41.50 -2.70
N GLY A 149 12.15 41.85 -3.44
CA GLY A 149 13.35 42.50 -2.88
C GLY A 149 14.32 41.53 -2.18
N HIS A 150 14.15 40.22 -2.37
CA HIS A 150 14.95 39.16 -1.78
C HIS A 150 15.33 38.10 -2.82
N ASP A 151 16.39 37.34 -2.56
CA ASP A 151 16.84 36.25 -3.45
C ASP A 151 16.02 34.95 -3.28
N GLY A 152 15.26 34.87 -2.20
CA GLY A 152 14.51 33.70 -1.80
C GLY A 152 13.17 33.53 -2.51
N GLY A 153 12.54 32.40 -2.24
CA GLY A 153 11.32 31.99 -2.92
C GLY A 153 10.99 30.52 -2.74
N LEU A 154 10.06 30.04 -3.57
CA LEU A 154 9.61 28.67 -3.54
C LEU A 154 9.48 28.10 -4.95
N ASP A 155 10.07 26.92 -5.16
CA ASP A 155 9.88 26.11 -6.36
C ASP A 155 9.07 24.86 -6.03
N ALA A 156 8.23 24.43 -6.96
CA ALA A 156 7.38 23.26 -6.84
C ALA A 156 7.60 22.31 -8.01
N VAL A 157 7.97 21.06 -7.70
CA VAL A 157 8.38 20.07 -8.68
C VAL A 157 7.69 18.72 -8.44
N GLY A 158 7.39 18.00 -9.52
CA GLY A 158 6.95 16.60 -9.44
C GLY A 158 8.13 15.64 -9.51
N VAL A 159 7.98 14.40 -9.06
CA VAL A 159 8.95 13.33 -9.35
C VAL A 159 9.23 13.26 -10.85
N GLY A 160 10.51 13.24 -11.22
CA GLY A 160 10.98 13.25 -12.61
C GLY A 160 10.90 14.62 -13.30
N GLY A 161 10.45 15.66 -12.59
CA GLY A 161 10.52 17.04 -13.07
C GLY A 161 11.91 17.61 -12.86
N GLY A 162 12.40 18.36 -13.86
CA GLY A 162 13.67 19.06 -13.76
C GLY A 162 13.63 20.19 -12.73
N ILE A 163 14.70 20.34 -11.96
CA ILE A 163 14.86 21.41 -10.96
C ILE A 163 15.86 22.40 -11.54
N THR A 164 15.41 23.61 -11.87
CA THR A 164 16.23 24.59 -12.60
C THR A 164 17.07 25.46 -11.66
N GLY A 165 18.39 25.45 -11.89
CA GLY A 165 19.34 26.56 -11.66
C GLY A 165 19.60 27.09 -10.23
N LYS A 166 18.69 26.91 -9.27
CA LYS A 166 18.79 27.48 -7.91
C LYS A 166 18.83 26.38 -6.86
N GLY A 167 19.65 26.58 -5.83
CA GLY A 167 19.72 25.70 -4.67
C GLY A 167 18.52 25.87 -3.76
N GLY A 168 18.29 24.89 -2.87
CA GLY A 168 17.27 24.93 -1.84
C GLY A 168 17.91 24.83 -0.46
N ALA A 169 17.57 25.79 0.41
CA ALA A 169 17.92 25.79 1.83
C ALA A 169 17.02 24.83 2.62
N ILE A 170 15.75 24.73 2.24
CA ILE A 170 14.84 23.65 2.66
C ILE A 170 14.41 22.88 1.41
N ILE A 171 14.59 21.57 1.41
CA ILE A 171 14.04 20.68 0.40
C ILE A 171 13.03 19.76 1.08
N SER A 172 11.79 19.76 0.60
CA SER A 172 10.69 19.01 1.21
C SER A 172 10.04 18.09 0.18
N VAL A 173 10.10 16.77 0.41
CA VAL A 173 9.44 15.75 -0.41
C VAL A 173 8.19 15.24 0.31
N ASP A 174 7.02 15.48 -0.27
CA ASP A 174 5.70 15.14 0.29
C ASP A 174 5.01 14.07 -0.56
N ASP A 175 4.92 12.85 -0.01
CA ASP A 175 4.35 11.66 -0.65
C ASP A 175 4.84 11.50 -2.11
N PRO A 176 6.07 10.98 -2.35
CA PRO A 176 6.63 10.83 -3.69
C PRO A 176 6.00 9.67 -4.50
N VAL A 177 4.98 9.01 -3.96
CA VAL A 177 4.26 7.89 -4.58
C VAL A 177 2.75 8.14 -4.48
N LYS A 178 2.01 7.99 -5.59
CA LYS A 178 0.58 8.32 -5.66
C LYS A 178 -0.35 7.18 -5.25
N SER A 179 -0.01 5.96 -5.66
CA SER A 179 -0.91 4.80 -5.63
C SER A 179 -0.17 3.51 -5.31
N ARG A 180 -0.94 2.45 -5.01
CA ARG A 180 -0.42 1.09 -4.82
C ARG A 180 0.33 0.61 -6.07
N GLU A 181 -0.24 0.85 -7.25
CA GLU A 181 0.35 0.48 -8.54
C GLU A 181 1.75 1.10 -8.73
N GLU A 182 1.88 2.41 -8.47
CA GLU A 182 3.19 3.09 -8.52
C GLU A 182 4.14 2.56 -7.43
N ALA A 183 3.63 2.31 -6.23
CA ALA A 183 4.44 1.81 -5.12
C ALA A 183 5.02 0.41 -5.40
N GLU A 184 4.23 -0.47 -6.04
CA GLU A 184 4.64 -1.85 -6.31
C GLU A 184 5.46 -1.99 -7.59
N SER A 185 5.42 -1.00 -8.49
CA SER A 185 6.23 -0.95 -9.69
C SER A 185 7.71 -0.75 -9.37
N PRO A 186 8.61 -1.73 -9.64
CA PRO A 186 10.05 -1.55 -9.47
C PRO A 186 10.57 -0.39 -10.32
N VAL A 187 10.11 -0.29 -11.57
CA VAL A 187 10.49 0.79 -12.51
C VAL A 187 10.15 2.17 -11.95
N TYR A 188 8.98 2.33 -11.33
CA TYR A 188 8.61 3.60 -10.73
C TYR A 188 9.47 3.92 -9.50
N ARG A 189 9.74 2.92 -8.65
CA ARG A 189 10.60 3.09 -7.47
C ARG A 189 12.03 3.47 -7.85
N ASP A 190 12.58 2.84 -8.88
CA ASP A 190 13.88 3.20 -9.45
C ASP A 190 13.86 4.62 -10.00
N ARG A 191 12.80 5.00 -10.75
CA ARG A 191 12.63 6.38 -11.21
C ARG A 191 12.59 7.40 -10.07
N VAL A 192 11.88 7.11 -8.96
CA VAL A 192 11.84 7.99 -7.78
C VAL A 192 13.22 8.08 -7.13
N TRP A 193 13.92 6.96 -7.03
CA TRP A 193 15.26 6.88 -6.46
C TRP A 193 16.29 7.68 -7.27
N ASP A 194 16.34 7.46 -8.58
CA ASP A 194 17.26 8.14 -9.50
C ASP A 194 16.97 9.65 -9.48
N TRP A 195 15.71 10.05 -9.63
CA TRP A 195 15.33 11.47 -9.54
C TRP A 195 15.70 12.09 -8.17
N PHE A 196 15.51 11.35 -7.07
CA PHE A 196 15.88 11.85 -5.76
C PHE A 196 17.39 12.04 -5.63
N THR A 197 18.18 11.04 -6.04
CA THR A 197 19.63 11.01 -5.82
C THR A 197 20.41 11.87 -6.81
N ASP A 198 20.03 11.86 -8.08
CA ASP A 198 20.74 12.56 -9.15
C ASP A 198 20.26 14.02 -9.30
N ASP A 199 18.95 14.26 -9.20
CA ASP A 199 18.37 15.58 -9.47
C ASP A 199 18.10 16.39 -8.20
N LEU A 200 17.36 15.83 -7.25
CA LEU A 200 16.87 16.60 -6.08
C LEU A 200 17.98 16.79 -5.03
N TYR A 201 18.72 15.73 -4.71
CA TYR A 201 19.71 15.74 -3.64
C TYR A 201 20.88 16.70 -3.92
N THR A 202 21.20 16.91 -5.20
CA THR A 202 22.26 17.81 -5.68
C THR A 202 21.88 19.29 -5.59
N ARG A 203 20.61 19.61 -5.30
CA ARG A 203 20.11 21.00 -5.16
C ARG A 203 20.26 21.57 -3.77
N ARG A 204 20.73 20.77 -2.82
CA ARG A 204 20.96 21.23 -1.44
C ARG A 204 22.07 22.28 -1.42
N GLU A 205 21.79 23.42 -0.83
CA GLU A 205 22.84 24.38 -0.47
C GLU A 205 23.66 23.87 0.73
N PRO A 206 24.89 24.36 0.94
CA PRO A 206 25.60 24.12 2.18
C PRO A 206 24.75 24.52 3.39
N GLY A 207 24.58 23.61 4.36
CA GLY A 207 23.71 23.82 5.52
C GLY A 207 22.21 23.62 5.27
N ALA A 208 21.81 23.14 4.10
CA ALA A 208 20.40 22.87 3.79
C ALA A 208 19.84 21.69 4.61
N ALA A 209 18.55 21.77 4.93
CA ALA A 209 17.82 20.67 5.53
C ALA A 209 16.90 19.98 4.50
N LEU A 210 16.90 18.64 4.53
CA LEU A 210 16.09 17.77 3.67
C LEU A 210 15.03 17.06 4.51
N ILE A 211 13.77 17.24 4.13
CA ILE A 211 12.60 16.71 4.82
C ILE A 211 11.84 15.79 3.87
N ILE A 212 11.59 14.55 4.28
CA ILE A 212 10.76 13.61 3.53
C ILE A 212 9.57 13.26 4.42
N ALA A 213 8.37 13.60 3.99
CA ALA A 213 7.14 13.22 4.65
C ALA A 213 6.35 12.28 3.74
N MET A 214 6.07 11.06 4.21
CA MET A 214 5.29 10.12 3.41
C MET A 214 4.45 9.15 4.24
N THR A 215 3.49 8.54 3.56
CA THR A 215 2.85 7.30 4.00
C THR A 215 3.61 6.13 3.42
N ARG A 216 4.03 5.15 4.22
CA ARG A 216 4.75 3.98 3.72
C ARG A 216 3.85 3.03 2.94
N TRP A 217 4.32 2.54 1.80
CA TRP A 217 3.55 1.63 0.94
C TRP A 217 4.16 0.22 0.85
N VAL A 218 5.48 0.17 0.62
CA VAL A 218 6.26 -1.05 0.40
C VAL A 218 7.62 -0.90 1.06
N VAL A 219 8.32 -2.01 1.32
CA VAL A 219 9.60 -1.97 2.04
C VAL A 219 10.69 -1.23 1.29
N ASP A 220 10.74 -1.38 -0.03
CA ASP A 220 11.78 -0.80 -0.88
C ASP A 220 11.29 0.51 -1.57
N ASP A 221 10.45 1.28 -0.88
CA ASP A 221 10.18 2.67 -1.26
C ASP A 221 11.39 3.59 -0.96
N LEU A 222 11.31 4.87 -1.36
CA LEU A 222 12.40 5.85 -1.18
C LEU A 222 12.95 5.86 0.26
N VAL A 223 12.07 5.92 1.25
CA VAL A 223 12.46 5.91 2.67
C VAL A 223 13.10 4.60 3.06
N GLY A 224 12.54 3.46 2.62
CA GLY A 224 13.14 2.15 2.84
C GLY A 224 14.57 2.04 2.33
N ARG A 225 14.82 2.52 1.10
CA ARG A 225 16.18 2.55 0.52
C ARG A 225 17.12 3.45 1.30
N LEU A 226 16.69 4.66 1.65
CA LEU A 226 17.48 5.62 2.42
C LEU A 226 17.89 5.09 3.80
N LEU A 227 16.95 4.45 4.51
CA LEU A 227 17.20 3.89 5.84
C LEU A 227 18.05 2.62 5.80
N ARG A 228 18.00 1.85 4.70
CA ARG A 228 18.91 0.73 4.48
C ARG A 228 20.34 1.21 4.23
N ASP A 229 20.50 2.22 3.39
CA ASP A 229 21.83 2.63 2.91
C ASP A 229 22.52 3.60 3.88
N GLN A 230 21.75 4.44 4.59
CA GLN A 230 22.26 5.51 5.48
C GLN A 230 21.43 5.66 6.77
N PRO A 231 21.26 4.60 7.59
CA PRO A 231 20.36 4.62 8.75
C PRO A 231 20.67 5.72 9.77
N GLU A 232 21.96 5.96 10.03
CA GLU A 232 22.43 6.93 11.04
C GLU A 232 22.28 8.39 10.61
N LYS A 233 22.05 8.65 9.32
CA LYS A 233 21.98 10.02 8.80
C LYS A 233 20.63 10.68 9.03
N TRP A 234 19.57 9.88 9.08
CA TRP A 234 18.20 10.37 9.08
C TRP A 234 17.62 10.35 10.48
N HIS A 235 17.09 11.50 10.90
CA HIS A 235 16.20 11.53 12.05
C HIS A 235 14.81 11.05 11.60
N VAL A 236 14.26 10.01 12.24
CA VAL A 236 13.00 9.39 11.82
C VAL A 236 11.92 9.62 12.86
N LEU A 237 10.83 10.29 12.46
CA LEU A 237 9.57 10.34 13.21
C LEU A 237 8.58 9.36 12.59
N ARG A 238 8.49 8.13 13.14
CA ARG A 238 7.47 7.13 12.77
C ARG A 238 6.29 7.18 13.74
N LEU A 239 5.11 7.55 13.26
CA LEU A 239 3.91 7.65 14.08
C LEU A 239 2.79 6.75 13.53
N PRO A 240 2.61 5.53 14.07
CA PRO A 240 1.55 4.64 13.62
C PRO A 240 0.16 5.15 14.06
N ALA A 241 -0.88 4.78 13.31
CA ALA A 241 -2.27 5.14 13.59
C ALA A 241 -2.72 4.64 14.96
N LEU A 242 -2.37 3.40 15.32
CA LEU A 242 -2.48 2.85 16.66
C LEU A 242 -1.07 2.73 17.25
N ALA A 243 -0.85 3.28 18.43
CA ALA A 243 0.45 3.23 19.09
C ALA A 243 0.95 1.79 19.29
N GLU A 244 2.25 1.60 19.13
CA GLU A 244 2.98 0.36 19.39
C GLU A 244 3.92 0.58 20.59
N ASP A 245 4.67 -0.45 20.98
CA ASP A 245 5.69 -0.30 22.00
C ASP A 245 6.72 0.78 21.60
N ASN A 246 7.19 1.55 22.58
CA ASN A 246 8.14 2.66 22.40
C ASN A 246 7.63 3.78 21.47
N ASP A 247 6.34 4.12 21.58
CA ASP A 247 5.75 5.22 20.81
C ASP A 247 6.50 6.56 21.01
N PRO A 248 6.93 7.26 19.93
CA PRO A 248 7.77 8.45 20.06
C PRO A 248 7.17 9.63 20.81
N ILE A 249 5.84 9.65 20.97
CA ILE A 249 5.13 10.70 21.70
C ILE A 249 4.54 10.19 23.02
N GLY A 250 4.88 8.97 23.45
CA GLY A 250 4.48 8.40 24.74
C GLY A 250 2.98 8.08 24.82
N ARG A 251 2.39 7.57 23.74
CA ARG A 251 1.04 6.99 23.77
C ARG A 251 1.06 5.59 24.39
N MET A 252 -0.07 5.17 24.96
CA MET A 252 -0.25 3.78 25.37
C MET A 252 -0.47 2.89 24.15
N VAL A 253 0.02 1.65 24.16
CA VAL A 253 -0.19 0.68 23.08
C VAL A 253 -1.68 0.58 22.71
N GLY A 254 -1.99 0.70 21.42
CA GLY A 254 -3.35 0.72 20.90
C GLY A 254 -4.06 2.09 20.92
N GLU A 255 -3.46 3.13 21.48
CA GLU A 255 -4.05 4.48 21.49
C GLU A 255 -4.02 5.12 20.09
N PRO A 256 -5.16 5.65 19.59
CA PRO A 256 -5.22 6.37 18.33
C PRO A 256 -4.31 7.60 18.27
N LEU A 257 -3.64 7.81 17.12
CA LEU A 257 -2.75 8.95 16.90
C LEU A 257 -3.47 10.29 16.99
N TRP A 258 -4.74 10.31 16.54
CA TRP A 258 -5.56 11.52 16.53
C TRP A 258 -7.00 11.18 16.88
N LYS A 259 -7.22 10.81 18.14
CA LYS A 259 -8.50 10.33 18.67
C LYS A 259 -9.70 11.24 18.34
N GLU A 260 -9.50 12.56 18.36
CA GLU A 260 -10.56 13.55 18.07
C GLU A 260 -11.04 13.51 16.61
N ARG A 261 -10.25 12.90 15.72
CA ARG A 261 -10.55 12.81 14.28
C ARG A 261 -10.77 11.38 13.80
N PHE A 262 -10.00 10.44 14.33
CA PHE A 262 -10.04 9.02 14.03
C PHE A 262 -9.94 8.26 15.34
N ASP A 263 -11.09 7.92 15.92
CA ASP A 263 -11.15 7.11 17.13
C ASP A 263 -10.92 5.62 16.82
N LEU A 264 -10.85 4.80 17.87
CA LEU A 264 -10.53 3.38 17.74
C LEU A 264 -11.56 2.64 16.85
N PRO A 265 -12.89 2.82 17.00
CA PRO A 265 -13.85 2.19 16.11
C PRO A 265 -13.68 2.56 14.63
N ALA A 266 -13.48 3.85 14.31
CA ALA A 266 -13.27 4.27 12.92
C ALA A 266 -11.96 3.69 12.33
N LEU A 267 -10.92 3.58 13.16
CA LEU A 267 -9.66 2.94 12.78
C LEU A 267 -9.83 1.43 12.56
N GLN A 268 -10.64 0.75 13.39
CA GLN A 268 -10.96 -0.67 13.20
C GLN A 268 -11.78 -0.93 11.94
N GLU A 269 -12.76 -0.08 11.61
CA GLU A 269 -13.51 -0.13 10.35
C GLU A 269 -12.57 0.05 9.15
N THR A 270 -11.67 1.04 9.23
CA THR A 270 -10.66 1.28 8.21
C THR A 270 -9.73 0.07 8.04
N ARG A 271 -9.31 -0.55 9.15
CA ARG A 271 -8.48 -1.77 9.14
C ARG A 271 -9.19 -2.93 8.46
N ALA A 272 -10.47 -3.15 8.78
CA ALA A 272 -11.28 -4.20 8.15
C ALA A 272 -11.43 -3.98 6.64
N MET A 273 -11.67 -2.74 6.21
CA MET A 273 -11.85 -2.40 4.80
C MET A 273 -10.55 -2.55 3.97
N LEU A 274 -9.41 -2.15 4.54
CA LEU A 274 -8.12 -2.17 3.83
C LEU A 274 -7.45 -3.54 3.83
N GLY A 275 -7.76 -4.39 4.82
CA GLY A 275 -7.03 -5.62 5.10
C GLY A 275 -5.67 -5.38 5.77
N GLU A 276 -5.13 -6.41 6.43
CA GLU A 276 -3.93 -6.32 7.27
C GLU A 276 -2.68 -5.84 6.51
N TYR A 277 -2.49 -6.27 5.26
CA TYR A 277 -1.32 -5.89 4.48
C TYR A 277 -1.28 -4.38 4.22
N ALA A 278 -2.37 -3.81 3.71
CA ALA A 278 -2.45 -2.38 3.44
C ALA A 278 -2.52 -1.55 4.73
N TRP A 279 -3.21 -2.04 5.76
CA TRP A 279 -3.24 -1.40 7.09
C TRP A 279 -1.86 -1.30 7.72
N THR A 280 -1.09 -2.39 7.74
CA THR A 280 0.24 -2.42 8.36
C THR A 280 1.20 -1.47 7.66
N ALA A 281 1.15 -1.40 6.33
CA ALA A 281 1.94 -0.43 5.56
C ALA A 281 1.45 1.01 5.79
N LEU A 282 0.20 1.31 5.44
CA LEU A 282 -0.30 2.68 5.32
C LEU A 282 -0.65 3.34 6.64
N TYR A 283 -1.07 2.55 7.65
CA TYR A 283 -1.54 3.08 8.94
C TYR A 283 -0.52 2.81 10.04
N GLN A 284 0.10 1.64 10.10
CA GLN A 284 1.15 1.37 11.08
C GLN A 284 2.55 1.82 10.63
N GLN A 285 2.72 2.29 9.39
CA GLN A 285 4.01 2.70 8.80
C GLN A 285 5.05 1.59 8.77
N ARG A 286 4.61 0.33 8.74
CA ARG A 286 5.48 -0.85 8.76
C ARG A 286 5.16 -1.70 7.54
N PRO A 287 5.59 -1.29 6.33
CA PRO A 287 5.39 -2.12 5.16
C PRO A 287 6.09 -3.46 5.38
N ILE A 288 5.44 -4.52 4.91
CA ILE A 288 5.98 -5.87 4.97
C ILE A 288 6.54 -6.15 3.56
N PRO A 289 7.70 -6.82 3.41
CA PRO A 289 8.24 -7.12 2.10
C PRO A 289 7.18 -7.86 1.31
N SER A 290 6.92 -7.41 0.09
CA SER A 290 6.21 -8.23 -0.87
C SER A 290 6.99 -9.49 -1.25
N GLU A 291 8.29 -9.52 -0.93
CA GLU A 291 9.17 -10.70 -0.99
C GLU A 291 8.90 -11.74 0.12
N GLY A 292 7.71 -11.73 0.69
CA GLY A 292 7.13 -12.93 1.25
C GLY A 292 5.67 -12.91 0.86
N GLY A 293 5.34 -13.50 -0.29
CA GLY A 293 3.99 -13.57 -0.84
C GLY A 293 2.93 -14.01 0.18
N VAL A 294 1.68 -14.16 -0.25
CA VAL A 294 0.60 -14.71 0.62
C VAL A 294 1.07 -15.97 1.37
N PHE A 295 1.99 -16.71 0.73
CA PHE A 295 2.61 -17.92 1.23
C PHE A 295 4.11 -17.70 1.50
N LYS A 296 4.56 -18.09 2.69
CA LYS A 296 5.99 -18.14 3.04
C LYS A 296 6.44 -19.59 3.13
N ARG A 297 7.54 -19.94 2.47
CA ARG A 297 8.08 -21.31 2.45
C ARG A 297 8.30 -21.87 3.86
N THR A 298 8.78 -21.06 4.79
CA THR A 298 9.03 -21.42 6.20
C THR A 298 7.77 -21.82 6.97
N ASN A 299 6.60 -21.44 6.47
CA ASN A 299 5.32 -21.71 7.13
C ASN A 299 4.67 -23.02 6.65
N PHE A 300 5.23 -23.66 5.61
CA PHE A 300 4.88 -25.00 5.23
C PHE A 300 5.75 -26.00 5.98
N ARG A 301 5.12 -27.04 6.53
CA ARG A 301 5.86 -28.17 7.11
C ARG A 301 5.88 -29.31 6.09
N LEU A 302 7.07 -29.69 5.65
CA LEU A 302 7.25 -30.86 4.80
C LEU A 302 7.10 -32.15 5.62
N ILE A 303 6.32 -33.09 5.10
CA ILE A 303 6.08 -34.40 5.72
C ILE A 303 6.34 -35.53 4.72
N HIS A 304 6.88 -36.64 5.19
CA HIS A 304 7.09 -37.84 4.35
C HIS A 304 5.95 -38.85 4.43
N THR A 305 5.09 -38.74 5.45
CA THR A 305 3.99 -39.68 5.69
C THR A 305 2.73 -38.88 6.01
N ALA A 306 1.70 -39.09 5.20
CA ALA A 306 0.42 -38.42 5.39
C ALA A 306 -0.24 -38.88 6.70
N PRO A 307 -0.75 -37.97 7.54
CA PRO A 307 -1.61 -38.34 8.66
C PRO A 307 -2.96 -38.85 8.16
N GLU A 308 -3.75 -39.43 9.06
CA GLU A 308 -5.13 -39.81 8.73
C GLU A 308 -5.96 -38.55 8.40
N CYS A 309 -6.51 -38.51 7.19
CA CYS A 309 -7.38 -37.43 6.72
C CYS A 309 -8.84 -37.86 6.88
N VAL A 310 -9.62 -37.06 7.60
CA VAL A 310 -11.07 -37.26 7.82
C VAL A 310 -11.84 -37.08 6.51
N GLN A 311 -11.37 -36.18 5.66
CA GLN A 311 -11.90 -35.95 4.32
C GLN A 311 -10.77 -35.58 3.36
N THR A 312 -10.95 -35.93 2.09
CA THR A 312 -10.00 -35.64 1.02
C THR A 312 -10.74 -35.11 -0.21
N VAL A 313 -10.19 -34.08 -0.83
CA VAL A 313 -10.73 -33.45 -2.04
C VAL A 313 -9.62 -33.20 -3.05
N ARG A 314 -9.99 -33.03 -4.32
CA ARG A 314 -9.13 -32.44 -5.35
C ARG A 314 -9.88 -31.34 -6.07
N PHE A 315 -9.24 -30.19 -6.24
CA PHE A 315 -9.76 -29.10 -7.06
C PHE A 315 -8.86 -28.88 -8.27
N TRP A 316 -9.47 -28.61 -9.43
CA TRP A 316 -8.79 -28.33 -10.68
C TRP A 316 -9.02 -26.89 -11.15
N ASP A 317 -7.93 -26.19 -11.42
CA ASP A 317 -7.91 -24.96 -12.22
C ASP A 317 -7.54 -25.33 -13.67
N LEU A 318 -8.50 -25.12 -14.58
CA LEU A 318 -8.39 -25.58 -15.96
C LEU A 318 -8.07 -24.42 -16.90
N ALA A 319 -7.02 -24.59 -17.69
CA ALA A 319 -6.72 -23.74 -18.84
C ALA A 319 -7.80 -23.87 -19.94
N MET A 320 -8.65 -22.86 -20.12
CA MET A 320 -9.81 -22.87 -21.02
C MET A 320 -9.54 -22.38 -22.47
N SER A 321 -8.29 -22.37 -22.92
CA SER A 321 -7.90 -21.85 -24.25
C SER A 321 -8.01 -22.89 -25.37
N GLU A 322 -8.81 -22.61 -26.41
CA GLU A 322 -8.87 -23.42 -27.66
C GLU A 322 -7.64 -23.23 -28.58
N ARG A 323 -6.70 -22.34 -28.23
CA ARG A 323 -5.52 -22.06 -29.05
C ARG A 323 -4.42 -23.08 -28.78
N THR A 324 -3.69 -23.45 -29.83
CA THR A 324 -2.59 -24.44 -29.82
C THR A 324 -1.38 -24.07 -28.95
N SER A 325 -1.35 -22.89 -28.33
CA SER A 325 -0.42 -22.54 -27.25
C SER A 325 -1.06 -22.95 -25.92
N ALA A 326 -0.78 -24.17 -25.47
CA ALA A 326 -1.36 -24.74 -24.26
C ALA A 326 -0.97 -23.95 -23.00
N ASP A 327 -1.97 -23.52 -22.23
CA ASP A 327 -1.79 -23.00 -20.86
C ASP A 327 -1.74 -24.20 -19.87
N PHE A 328 -1.26 -23.98 -18.63
CA PHE A 328 -1.13 -25.06 -17.65
C PHE A 328 -2.48 -25.38 -16.99
N SER A 329 -2.79 -26.67 -16.84
CA SER A 329 -3.86 -27.12 -15.94
C SER A 329 -3.25 -27.66 -14.65
N ALA A 330 -3.80 -27.25 -13.51
CA ALA A 330 -3.32 -27.63 -12.19
C ALA A 330 -4.42 -28.27 -11.36
N GLY A 331 -4.11 -29.39 -10.70
CA GLY A 331 -5.00 -30.13 -9.82
C GLY A 331 -4.34 -30.40 -8.48
N VAL A 332 -4.89 -29.83 -7.40
CA VAL A 332 -4.32 -29.95 -6.05
C VAL A 332 -5.22 -30.83 -5.18
N LYS A 333 -4.66 -31.92 -4.64
CA LYS A 333 -5.32 -32.83 -3.70
C LYS A 333 -5.00 -32.40 -2.27
N MET A 334 -6.03 -32.14 -1.48
CA MET A 334 -5.90 -31.77 -0.07
C MET A 334 -6.71 -32.68 0.84
N GLY A 335 -6.17 -32.96 2.02
CA GLY A 335 -6.85 -33.65 3.10
C GLY A 335 -7.01 -32.76 4.32
N GLY A 336 -8.10 -32.93 5.06
CA GLY A 336 -8.29 -32.34 6.39
C GLY A 336 -8.05 -33.38 7.47
N SER A 337 -7.15 -33.11 8.42
CA SER A 337 -6.89 -34.01 9.56
C SER A 337 -7.79 -33.68 10.75
N ALA A 338 -7.96 -34.64 11.67
CA ALA A 338 -8.83 -34.49 12.84
C ALA A 338 -8.39 -33.37 13.81
N ASP A 339 -7.11 -32.99 13.80
CA ASP A 339 -6.55 -31.87 14.57
C ASP A 339 -6.69 -30.51 13.86
N GLY A 340 -7.42 -30.47 12.74
CA GLY A 340 -7.76 -29.23 12.03
C GLY A 340 -6.64 -28.68 11.14
N ARG A 341 -5.62 -29.50 10.83
CA ARG A 341 -4.58 -29.17 9.84
C ARG A 341 -5.04 -29.53 8.43
N ILE A 342 -4.43 -28.87 7.45
CA ILE A 342 -4.61 -29.16 6.03
C ILE A 342 -3.34 -29.85 5.53
N VAL A 343 -3.50 -30.88 4.72
CA VAL A 343 -2.40 -31.65 4.14
C VAL A 343 -2.50 -31.61 2.63
N VAL A 344 -1.50 -31.03 1.95
CA VAL A 344 -1.36 -31.12 0.50
C VAL A 344 -0.76 -32.48 0.16
N LEU A 345 -1.61 -33.36 -0.37
CA LEU A 345 -1.30 -34.78 -0.57
C LEU A 345 -0.67 -35.06 -1.93
N ASP A 346 -1.12 -34.36 -2.97
CA ASP A 346 -0.66 -34.54 -4.34
C ASP A 346 -0.93 -33.29 -5.19
N VAL A 347 -0.03 -32.98 -6.13
CA VAL A 347 -0.19 -31.89 -7.08
C VAL A 347 0.10 -32.39 -8.49
N VAL A 348 -0.86 -32.22 -9.40
CA VAL A 348 -0.71 -32.50 -10.82
C VAL A 348 -0.72 -31.18 -11.57
N ARG A 349 0.39 -30.84 -12.23
CA ARG A 349 0.49 -29.67 -13.11
C ARG A 349 1.00 -30.10 -14.48
N GLN A 350 0.19 -29.95 -15.52
CA GLN A 350 0.57 -30.35 -16.88
C GLN A 350 0.07 -29.38 -17.93
N ARG A 351 0.86 -29.24 -18.99
CA ARG A 351 0.51 -28.50 -20.20
C ARG A 351 0.02 -29.50 -21.25
N VAL A 352 -1.29 -29.69 -21.31
CA VAL A 352 -1.93 -30.68 -22.20
C VAL A 352 -2.83 -29.98 -23.22
N ALA A 353 -2.95 -30.59 -24.40
CA ALA A 353 -3.93 -30.14 -25.38
C ALA A 353 -5.35 -30.45 -24.89
N TRP A 354 -6.32 -29.66 -25.35
CA TRP A 354 -7.71 -29.72 -24.88
C TRP A 354 -8.38 -31.10 -25.07
N ASP A 355 -7.98 -31.86 -26.08
CA ASP A 355 -8.45 -33.22 -26.38
C ASP A 355 -7.88 -34.29 -25.43
N GLN A 356 -6.72 -34.04 -24.83
CA GLN A 356 -6.05 -34.94 -23.88
C GLN A 356 -6.46 -34.68 -22.43
N LEU A 357 -7.06 -33.52 -22.15
CA LEU A 357 -7.45 -33.10 -20.80
C LEU A 357 -8.44 -34.08 -20.11
N PRO A 358 -9.50 -34.62 -20.77
CA PRO A 358 -10.39 -35.57 -20.11
C PRO A 358 -9.70 -36.87 -19.65
N ALA A 359 -8.73 -37.36 -20.45
CA ALA A 359 -7.96 -38.55 -20.08
C ALA A 359 -7.09 -38.30 -18.85
N LEU A 360 -6.38 -37.14 -18.80
CA LEU A 360 -5.59 -36.74 -17.63
C LEU A 360 -6.44 -36.65 -16.36
N LEU A 361 -7.61 -36.04 -16.45
CA LEU A 361 -8.54 -35.89 -15.32
C LEU A 361 -9.04 -37.26 -14.83
N ALA A 362 -9.46 -38.13 -15.75
CA ALA A 362 -9.96 -39.46 -15.41
C ALA A 362 -8.89 -40.36 -14.81
N ASP A 363 -7.68 -40.38 -15.39
CA ASP A 363 -6.58 -41.20 -14.89
C ASP A 363 -6.09 -40.69 -13.52
N THR A 364 -6.19 -39.39 -13.26
CA THR A 364 -5.90 -38.82 -11.94
C THR A 364 -6.97 -39.19 -10.92
N ALA A 365 -8.25 -39.10 -11.28
CA ALA A 365 -9.36 -39.55 -10.42
C ALA A 365 -9.24 -41.03 -10.06
N LEU A 366 -8.94 -41.89 -11.03
CA LEU A 366 -8.75 -43.33 -10.80
C LEU A 366 -7.60 -43.66 -9.86
N ARG A 367 -6.51 -42.86 -9.89
CA ARG A 367 -5.40 -42.98 -8.94
C ARG A 367 -5.76 -42.48 -7.55
N ASP A 368 -6.64 -41.47 -7.48
CA ASP A 368 -7.06 -40.87 -6.22
C ASP A 368 -8.01 -41.72 -5.42
N GLY A 369 -8.87 -42.49 -6.09
CA GLY A 369 -9.90 -43.32 -5.47
C GLY A 369 -11.26 -42.63 -5.38
N PRO A 370 -12.36 -43.40 -5.35
CA PRO A 370 -13.74 -42.87 -5.37
C PRO A 370 -14.13 -42.08 -4.11
N GLU A 371 -13.37 -42.20 -3.03
CA GLU A 371 -13.55 -41.45 -1.78
C GLU A 371 -13.15 -39.97 -1.89
N VAL A 372 -12.37 -39.60 -2.90
CA VAL A 372 -11.91 -38.22 -3.11
C VAL A 372 -12.97 -37.44 -3.89
N ARG A 373 -13.50 -36.37 -3.28
CA ARG A 373 -14.42 -35.46 -3.97
C ARG A 373 -13.65 -34.59 -4.96
N ILE A 374 -14.17 -34.44 -6.18
CA ILE A 374 -13.50 -33.71 -7.26
C ILE A 374 -14.28 -32.43 -7.57
N GLY A 375 -13.56 -31.30 -7.61
CA GLY A 375 -14.09 -29.98 -7.89
C GLY A 375 -13.46 -29.32 -9.11
N PHE A 376 -14.27 -28.49 -9.78
CA PHE A 376 -13.88 -27.65 -10.89
C PHE A 376 -14.44 -26.24 -10.71
N GLU A 377 -13.82 -25.25 -11.32
CA GLU A 377 -14.51 -23.97 -11.58
C GLU A 377 -15.76 -24.20 -12.44
N GLN A 378 -16.86 -23.50 -12.16
CA GLN A 378 -18.16 -23.67 -12.83
C GLN A 378 -18.05 -23.58 -14.36
N GLN A 379 -17.21 -22.68 -14.88
CA GLN A 379 -16.97 -22.57 -16.32
C GLN A 379 -16.22 -23.81 -16.88
N GLY A 380 -15.25 -24.33 -16.13
CA GLY A 380 -14.54 -25.57 -16.45
C GLY A 380 -15.44 -26.81 -16.34
N TYR A 381 -16.33 -26.88 -15.36
CA TYR A 381 -17.33 -27.94 -15.20
C TYR A 381 -18.32 -27.96 -16.37
N MET A 382 -18.79 -26.78 -16.79
CA MET A 382 -19.73 -26.62 -17.91
C MET A 382 -19.06 -26.80 -19.29
N SER A 383 -17.73 -26.88 -19.33
CA SER A 383 -16.96 -27.10 -20.54
C SER A 383 -17.20 -28.49 -21.14
N ARG A 384 -16.77 -28.67 -22.39
CA ARG A 384 -16.82 -30.00 -23.04
C ARG A 384 -15.98 -31.03 -22.28
N ALA A 385 -14.84 -30.64 -21.72
CA ALA A 385 -13.98 -31.55 -20.96
C ALA A 385 -14.64 -32.00 -19.65
N GLY A 386 -15.28 -31.08 -18.91
CA GLY A 386 -16.05 -31.39 -17.70
C GLY A 386 -17.23 -32.32 -17.98
N LYS A 387 -17.97 -32.09 -19.07
CA LYS A 387 -19.07 -32.97 -19.52
C LYS A 387 -18.60 -34.37 -19.92
N VAL A 388 -17.50 -34.48 -20.67
CA VAL A 388 -16.93 -35.78 -21.05
C VAL A 388 -16.47 -36.56 -19.83
N LEU A 389 -15.85 -35.88 -18.85
CA LEU A 389 -15.42 -36.51 -17.60
C LEU A 389 -16.61 -37.01 -16.77
N ALA A 390 -17.66 -36.20 -16.63
CA ALA A 390 -18.88 -36.59 -15.92
C ALA A 390 -19.62 -37.77 -16.57
N GLN A 391 -19.42 -37.97 -17.89
CA GLN A 391 -19.99 -39.07 -18.66
C GLN A 391 -19.05 -40.27 -18.80
N ASP A 392 -17.84 -40.23 -18.23
CA ASP A 392 -16.89 -41.35 -18.30
C ASP A 392 -17.41 -42.52 -17.44
N PRO A 393 -17.70 -43.70 -18.03
CA PRO A 393 -18.24 -44.84 -17.29
C PRO A 393 -17.33 -45.32 -16.15
N ARG A 394 -16.02 -45.08 -16.25
CA ARG A 394 -15.04 -45.44 -15.21
C ARG A 394 -15.25 -44.62 -13.93
N LEU A 395 -15.87 -43.45 -14.03
CA LEU A 395 -16.03 -42.49 -12.94
C LEU A 395 -17.44 -42.49 -12.32
N HIS A 396 -18.30 -43.45 -12.65
CA HIS A 396 -19.69 -43.51 -12.15
C HIS A 396 -19.85 -43.53 -10.61
N ARG A 397 -18.78 -43.80 -9.85
CA ARG A 397 -18.75 -43.81 -8.37
C ARG A 397 -18.12 -42.55 -7.76
N TYR A 398 -17.68 -41.60 -8.58
CA TYR A 398 -16.96 -40.42 -8.14
C TYR A 398 -17.92 -39.23 -8.00
N ALA A 399 -17.71 -38.42 -6.97
CA ALA A 399 -18.46 -37.19 -6.76
C ALA A 399 -17.74 -36.03 -7.44
N ILE A 400 -18.35 -35.45 -8.49
CA ILE A 400 -17.79 -34.35 -9.28
C ILE A 400 -18.70 -33.12 -9.17
N TRP A 401 -18.12 -31.97 -8.84
CA TRP A 401 -18.85 -30.72 -8.57
C TRP A 401 -18.26 -29.52 -9.30
N GLY A 402 -19.12 -28.54 -9.61
CA GLY A 402 -18.74 -27.24 -10.16
C GLY A 402 -18.94 -26.12 -9.15
N TYR A 403 -17.94 -25.28 -8.98
CA TYR A 403 -17.88 -24.22 -7.97
C TYR A 403 -17.79 -22.83 -8.61
N GLY A 404 -18.59 -21.89 -8.13
CA GLY A 404 -18.51 -20.48 -8.57
C GLY A 404 -17.24 -19.83 -8.01
N LYS A 405 -16.55 -19.03 -8.83
CA LYS A 405 -15.36 -18.27 -8.42
C LYS A 405 -15.73 -16.80 -8.28
N ASP A 406 -15.35 -16.17 -7.17
CA ASP A 406 -15.46 -14.72 -7.00
C ASP A 406 -14.37 -13.98 -7.81
N GLN A 407 -14.64 -12.75 -8.26
CA GLN A 407 -13.88 -12.11 -9.34
C GLN A 407 -12.41 -11.71 -9.04
N ASP A 408 -11.93 -11.83 -7.80
CA ASP A 408 -10.56 -11.45 -7.43
C ASP A 408 -9.73 -12.62 -6.88
N LYS A 409 -8.66 -13.00 -7.61
CA LYS A 409 -7.77 -14.13 -7.29
C LYS A 409 -7.08 -13.98 -5.94
N LEU A 410 -6.67 -12.75 -5.59
CA LEU A 410 -6.02 -12.49 -4.31
C LEU A 410 -6.98 -12.76 -3.16
N THR A 411 -8.21 -12.28 -3.25
CA THR A 411 -9.26 -12.51 -2.25
C THR A 411 -9.52 -14.00 -2.03
N ASN A 412 -9.59 -14.81 -3.09
CA ASN A 412 -9.81 -16.26 -2.99
C ASN A 412 -8.64 -17.00 -2.32
N ALA A 413 -7.40 -16.51 -2.50
CA ALA A 413 -6.21 -17.14 -1.91
C ALA A 413 -6.01 -16.79 -0.41
N LEU A 414 -6.62 -15.72 0.11
CA LEU A 414 -6.41 -15.25 1.48
C LEU A 414 -6.83 -16.26 2.58
N PRO A 415 -7.99 -16.95 2.49
CA PRO A 415 -8.38 -17.94 3.50
C PRO A 415 -7.36 -19.08 3.64
N PHE A 416 -6.91 -19.64 2.52
CA PHE A 416 -5.86 -20.66 2.52
C PHE A 416 -4.51 -20.08 3.01
N GLY A 417 -4.16 -18.87 2.57
CA GLY A 417 -3.00 -18.12 3.04
C GLY A 417 -2.98 -17.91 4.55
N ALA A 418 -4.13 -17.67 5.18
CA ALA A 418 -4.24 -17.53 6.63
C ALA A 418 -3.87 -18.83 7.36
N ARG A 419 -4.32 -20.00 6.85
CA ARG A 419 -3.94 -21.30 7.43
C ARG A 419 -2.45 -21.58 7.29
N VAL A 420 -1.86 -21.23 6.13
CA VAL A 420 -0.41 -21.30 5.94
C VAL A 420 0.29 -20.38 6.93
N GLY A 421 -0.15 -19.12 7.07
CA GLY A 421 0.40 -18.15 8.03
C GLY A 421 0.44 -18.65 9.48
N LEU A 422 -0.51 -19.50 9.88
CA LEU A 422 -0.60 -20.12 11.20
C LEU A 422 0.22 -21.42 11.35
N GLY A 423 0.92 -21.88 10.31
CA GLY A 423 1.67 -23.13 10.33
C GLY A 423 0.78 -24.38 10.38
N LEU A 424 -0.46 -24.27 9.89
CA LEU A 424 -1.47 -25.33 9.92
C LEU A 424 -1.56 -26.12 8.60
N VAL A 425 -0.60 -25.92 7.70
CA VAL A 425 -0.54 -26.60 6.40
C VAL A 425 0.72 -27.46 6.31
N ASP A 426 0.48 -28.75 6.09
CA ASP A 426 1.50 -29.74 5.78
C ASP A 426 1.54 -30.01 4.27
N VAL A 427 2.73 -30.30 3.75
CA VAL A 427 2.92 -30.64 2.33
C VAL A 427 3.70 -31.94 2.24
N MET A 428 3.17 -32.91 1.49
CA MET A 428 3.89 -34.14 1.20
C MET A 428 5.18 -33.82 0.44
N GLU A 429 6.30 -34.38 0.89
CA GLU A 429 7.58 -34.27 0.17
C GLU A 429 7.58 -35.22 -1.02
N ALA A 430 7.55 -34.65 -2.22
CA ALA A 430 7.43 -35.33 -3.49
C ALA A 430 8.14 -34.52 -4.59
N PRO A 431 8.34 -35.06 -5.80
CA PRO A 431 9.01 -34.35 -6.88
C PRO A 431 8.38 -33.01 -7.26
N TRP A 432 7.06 -32.84 -7.06
CA TRP A 432 6.32 -31.60 -7.37
C TRP A 432 6.44 -30.52 -6.27
N THR A 433 6.92 -30.87 -5.07
CA THR A 433 6.89 -29.98 -3.90
C THR A 433 7.69 -28.69 -4.11
N GLY A 434 8.84 -28.78 -4.80
CA GLY A 434 9.68 -27.61 -5.10
C GLY A 434 8.92 -26.60 -5.95
N ASP A 435 8.46 -27.04 -7.13
CA ASP A 435 7.75 -26.21 -8.10
C ASP A 435 6.43 -25.64 -7.53
N TYR A 436 5.72 -26.44 -6.72
CA TYR A 436 4.51 -26.00 -6.03
C TYR A 436 4.80 -24.86 -5.04
N LEU A 437 5.77 -25.05 -4.15
CA LEU A 437 6.12 -24.03 -3.15
C LEU A 437 6.69 -22.77 -3.78
N ASP A 438 7.47 -22.90 -4.85
CA ASP A 438 8.05 -21.78 -5.57
C ASP A 438 6.96 -20.92 -6.23
N GLU A 439 5.94 -21.54 -6.84
CA GLU A 439 4.79 -20.83 -7.42
C GLU A 439 3.95 -20.12 -6.34
N LEU A 440 3.62 -20.82 -5.24
CA LEU A 440 2.86 -20.22 -4.13
C LEU A 440 3.63 -19.04 -3.50
N CYS A 441 4.94 -19.18 -3.29
CA CYS A 441 5.74 -18.09 -2.70
C CYS A 441 5.91 -16.89 -3.65
N ALA A 442 5.77 -17.10 -4.97
CA ALA A 442 5.82 -16.03 -5.97
C ALA A 442 4.50 -15.24 -6.08
N PHE A 443 3.38 -15.79 -5.62
CA PHE A 443 2.06 -15.14 -5.65
C PHE A 443 1.98 -13.87 -4.78
N PRO A 444 1.36 -12.76 -5.24
CA PRO A 444 0.51 -12.63 -6.43
C PRO A 444 1.25 -12.22 -7.73
N ARG A 445 2.58 -12.19 -7.71
CA ARG A 445 3.38 -11.66 -8.83
C ARG A 445 4.08 -12.75 -9.66
N GLY A 446 3.77 -14.01 -9.39
CA GLY A 446 4.27 -15.14 -10.16
C GLY A 446 3.78 -15.06 -11.61
N ALA A 447 4.58 -15.58 -12.54
CA ALA A 447 4.15 -15.71 -13.94
C ALA A 447 3.00 -16.73 -14.12
N HIS A 448 2.77 -17.55 -13.10
CA HIS A 448 1.74 -18.57 -13.01
C HIS A 448 1.04 -18.47 -11.66
N ASP A 449 -0.26 -18.75 -11.65
CA ASP A 449 -1.08 -18.79 -10.45
C ASP A 449 -2.04 -19.99 -10.42
N ASP A 450 -1.90 -20.93 -11.36
CA ASP A 450 -2.80 -22.07 -11.54
C ASP A 450 -2.82 -22.98 -10.28
N GLN A 451 -1.65 -23.22 -9.68
CA GLN A 451 -1.55 -24.04 -8.46
C GLN A 451 -2.08 -23.28 -7.23
N VAL A 452 -2.06 -21.95 -7.25
CA VAL A 452 -2.61 -21.10 -6.18
C VAL A 452 -4.13 -21.13 -6.24
N ASP A 453 -4.69 -20.96 -7.43
CA ASP A 453 -6.13 -21.02 -7.68
C ASP A 453 -6.68 -22.42 -7.36
N ALA A 454 -5.98 -23.48 -7.77
CA ALA A 454 -6.35 -24.85 -7.41
C ALA A 454 -6.26 -25.12 -5.90
N SER A 455 -5.27 -24.52 -5.21
CA SER A 455 -5.14 -24.66 -3.76
C SER A 455 -6.24 -23.94 -2.99
N ALA A 456 -6.62 -22.75 -3.44
CA ALA A 456 -7.72 -21.98 -2.86
C ALA A 456 -9.06 -22.72 -2.98
N GLY A 457 -9.37 -23.23 -4.18
CA GLY A 457 -10.58 -24.02 -4.41
C GLY A 457 -10.62 -25.33 -3.62
N ALA A 458 -9.49 -26.04 -3.51
CA ALA A 458 -9.41 -27.25 -2.70
C ALA A 458 -9.64 -26.96 -1.20
N TYR A 459 -9.12 -25.84 -0.69
CA TYR A 459 -9.34 -25.43 0.70
C TYR A 459 -10.81 -25.10 0.96
N GLU A 460 -11.47 -24.37 0.05
CA GLU A 460 -12.89 -24.03 0.16
C GLU A 460 -13.79 -25.28 0.20
N MET A 461 -13.51 -26.26 -0.67
CA MET A 461 -14.21 -27.56 -0.67
C MET A 461 -14.06 -28.33 0.66
N LEU A 462 -12.93 -28.17 1.35
CA LEU A 462 -12.68 -28.79 2.65
C LEU A 462 -13.39 -28.06 3.79
N ASP A 463 -13.39 -26.72 3.78
CA ASP A 463 -13.97 -25.92 4.87
C ASP A 463 -15.50 -25.95 4.87
N GLY A 464 -16.13 -26.30 3.74
CA GLY A 464 -17.56 -26.56 3.65
C GLY A 464 -18.44 -25.30 3.59
N THR A 465 -17.87 -24.16 3.20
CA THR A 465 -18.55 -22.85 3.11
C THR A 465 -19.40 -22.66 1.84
N GLU A 466 -19.77 -23.73 1.14
CA GLU A 466 -20.40 -23.64 -0.19
C GLU A 466 -21.87 -23.17 -0.20
N THR A 467 -22.20 -22.33 -1.18
CA THR A 467 -23.48 -22.42 -1.92
C THR A 467 -23.28 -23.29 -3.16
N ALA A 468 -23.44 -24.61 -3.03
CA ALA A 468 -23.34 -25.54 -4.15
C ALA A 468 -24.48 -25.32 -5.16
N SER A 469 -24.14 -25.17 -6.44
CA SER A 469 -25.13 -25.20 -7.53
C SER A 469 -25.14 -26.58 -8.19
N GLY A 470 -26.07 -27.44 -7.76
CA GLY A 470 -26.54 -28.67 -8.43
C GLY A 470 -25.48 -29.66 -8.93
N GLY A 471 -25.30 -30.77 -8.20
CA GLY A 471 -24.55 -31.94 -8.68
C GLY A 471 -25.40 -32.82 -9.60
N LEU A 472 -24.80 -33.37 -10.66
CA LEU A 472 -25.42 -34.39 -11.51
C LEU A 472 -25.03 -35.77 -10.97
N ASN A 473 -25.88 -36.38 -10.14
CA ASN A 473 -25.74 -37.79 -9.81
C ASN A 473 -26.19 -38.63 -11.01
N HIS A 474 -25.44 -39.69 -11.32
CA HIS A 474 -25.67 -40.57 -12.46
C HIS A 474 -26.91 -41.50 -12.31
N ALA A 475 -27.93 -41.09 -11.56
CA ALA A 475 -29.01 -41.96 -11.12
C ALA A 475 -30.34 -41.85 -11.91
N ASP A 476 -30.61 -40.80 -12.69
CA ASP A 476 -31.99 -40.60 -13.19
C ASP A 476 -32.22 -40.59 -14.71
N ASP A 477 -31.20 -40.78 -15.55
CA ASP A 477 -31.39 -40.78 -17.02
C ASP A 477 -31.03 -42.12 -17.68
N TYR A 478 -31.78 -43.18 -17.35
CA TYR A 478 -31.95 -44.34 -18.24
C TYR A 478 -33.35 -44.94 -18.07
N GLN A 479 -34.36 -44.28 -18.66
CA GLN A 479 -35.51 -44.98 -19.22
C GLN A 479 -35.68 -44.58 -20.68
N ILE A 480 -34.97 -45.29 -21.56
CA ILE A 480 -35.39 -45.45 -22.95
C ILE A 480 -36.20 -46.74 -22.99
N GLY A 481 -37.45 -46.62 -23.43
CA GLY A 481 -38.43 -47.70 -23.45
C GLY A 481 -38.02 -48.92 -24.26
N GLY A 482 -38.62 -50.05 -23.88
CA GLY A 482 -38.67 -51.28 -24.66
C GLY A 482 -39.98 -51.99 -24.34
N ASP A 483 -40.73 -52.29 -25.40
CA ASP A 483 -42.07 -52.87 -25.43
C ASP A 483 -42.22 -54.19 -24.65
N TYR A 484 -43.35 -54.34 -23.95
CA TYR A 484 -44.37 -55.40 -24.12
C TYR A 484 -45.57 -55.15 -23.21
#